data_AF-A0A2Z3S495-F1
#
_entry.id   AF-A0A2Z3S495-F1
#
_cell.length_a   1.000
_cell.length_b   1.000
_cell.length_c   1.000
_cell.angle_alpha   90.00
_cell.angle_beta   90.00
_cell.angle_gamma   90.00
#
_symmetry.space_group_name_H-M   'P 1'
#
loop_
_entity.id
_entity.type
_entity.pdbx_description
1 polymer ?
#
loop_
_entity_poly.entity_id
_entity_poly.type
_entity_poly.pdbx_seq_one_letter_code
_entity_poly.pdbx_strand_id
1 'polypeptide(L)'
;MIAALAVSTVLVTSTAVVVGTNYVTTQQSAQSALFDTVASGNEKVTAVTQRAADLELAITNAQNILQDSSGKVLDEASRQALEKSIAQAQQTLKQQKSQLVKLKASVSSLKTPAPLDVLWPYGKQLRAQEVQDSDTTSVDVLVKAVMALGGGIQNVQAAQAAWQAEQDRIAAEQAAAEAAAAAQAAAAARRAAQAQTLEQTGGSTTPTAPAPPVTAAAAAPVTQGFSAEAYVTALAPNSYVVWDNGMCARQFGANVYLCGFATVNLNGSNTDRVPITLDSSLTERYSNSVGVSVLVHEAAHARQWWKYGPSIMTAYNALVPGQTGSMPVEWMADCATIVKLGYSTGAYTRNCTAEQLAEAATLW
;
A
#
# COMPACT_ATOMS: atom_id res chain seq x y z
N MET A 1 46.57 -73.23 41.60
CA MET A 1 45.57 -72.82 40.58
C MET A 1 44.24 -73.47 40.92
N ILE A 2 43.15 -72.79 40.56
CA ILE A 2 41.73 -73.15 40.75
C ILE A 2 41.23 -72.85 42.17
N ALA A 3 40.11 -72.16 42.42
CA ALA A 3 39.36 -71.07 41.78
C ALA A 3 38.27 -70.79 42.84
N ALA A 4 38.25 -69.58 43.39
CA ALA A 4 37.26 -69.20 44.38
C ALA A 4 35.90 -68.97 43.71
N LEU A 5 34.85 -69.41 44.39
CA LEU A 5 33.46 -69.08 44.11
C LEU A 5 33.28 -67.56 44.02
N ALA A 6 32.61 -67.10 42.97
CA ALA A 6 31.80 -65.89 43.01
C ALA A 6 30.41 -66.28 42.48
N VAL A 7 29.49 -66.48 43.43
CA VAL A 7 28.06 -66.55 43.15
C VAL A 7 27.67 -65.20 42.56
N SER A 8 27.36 -65.19 41.26
CA SER A 8 26.82 -64.05 40.56
C SER A 8 25.54 -63.59 41.25
N THR A 9 25.66 -62.52 42.03
CA THR A 9 24.53 -61.62 42.27
C THR A 9 24.22 -60.99 40.93
N VAL A 10 23.15 -61.45 40.29
CA VAL A 10 22.51 -60.73 39.19
C VAL A 10 22.03 -59.41 39.80
N LEU A 11 22.84 -58.36 39.66
CA LEU A 11 22.35 -56.99 39.83
C LEU A 11 21.30 -56.79 38.75
N VAL A 12 20.03 -56.86 39.17
CA VAL A 12 18.90 -56.32 38.43
C VAL A 12 19.01 -54.79 38.49
N THR A 13 19.99 -54.22 37.79
CA THR A 13 20.02 -52.79 37.49
C THR A 13 18.96 -52.51 36.44
N SER A 14 17.74 -52.33 36.95
CA SER A 14 16.85 -51.23 36.59
C SER A 14 16.56 -51.01 35.10
N THR A 15 15.83 -51.94 34.49
CA THR A 15 14.98 -51.60 33.33
C THR A 15 14.02 -50.44 33.67
N ALA A 16 13.60 -50.31 34.93
CA ALA A 16 12.76 -49.20 35.40
C ALA A 16 13.46 -47.82 35.33
N VAL A 17 14.78 -47.74 35.58
CA VAL A 17 15.51 -46.46 35.49
C VAL A 17 15.75 -46.10 34.02
N VAL A 18 16.15 -47.05 33.17
CA VAL A 18 16.34 -46.79 31.73
C VAL A 18 15.02 -46.42 31.04
N VAL A 19 13.91 -47.08 31.39
CA VAL A 19 12.57 -46.73 30.88
C VAL A 19 12.11 -45.37 31.42
N GLY A 20 12.37 -45.05 32.69
CA GLY A 20 12.06 -43.76 33.29
C GLY A 20 12.83 -42.58 32.66
N THR A 21 14.14 -42.71 32.44
CA THR A 21 14.97 -41.64 31.84
C THR A 21 14.60 -41.40 30.38
N ASN A 22 14.33 -42.47 29.61
CA ASN A 22 13.86 -42.36 28.22
C ASN A 22 12.46 -41.73 28.15
N TYR A 23 11.56 -42.07 29.09
CA TYR A 23 10.22 -41.48 29.18
C TYR A 23 10.26 -39.98 29.50
N VAL A 24 11.07 -39.55 30.48
CA VAL A 24 11.22 -38.14 30.86
C VAL A 24 11.83 -37.30 29.73
N THR A 25 12.87 -37.83 29.06
CA THR A 25 13.52 -37.15 27.93
C THR A 25 12.54 -36.99 26.76
N THR A 26 11.75 -38.02 26.46
CA THR A 26 10.74 -38.00 25.39
C THR A 26 9.61 -37.01 25.69
N GLN A 27 9.15 -36.95 26.94
CA GLN A 27 8.15 -35.97 27.40
C GLN A 27 8.65 -34.53 27.25
N GLN A 28 9.90 -34.25 27.61
CA GLN A 28 10.50 -32.91 27.44
C GLN A 28 10.60 -32.52 25.96
N SER A 29 11.06 -33.42 25.08
CA SER A 29 11.11 -33.16 23.64
C SER A 29 9.72 -32.93 23.03
N ALA A 30 8.71 -33.73 23.42
CA ALA A 30 7.33 -33.55 22.96
C ALA A 30 6.71 -32.23 23.46
N GLN A 31 7.10 -31.78 24.66
CA GLN A 31 6.67 -30.51 25.21
C GLN A 31 7.32 -29.31 24.51
N SER A 32 8.60 -29.40 24.13
CA SER A 32 9.27 -28.38 23.31
C SER A 32 8.60 -28.22 21.94
N ALA A 33 8.35 -29.32 21.23
CA ALA A 33 7.72 -29.28 19.91
C ALA A 33 6.31 -28.65 19.95
N LEU A 34 5.57 -28.85 21.04
CA LEU A 34 4.28 -28.21 21.27
C LEU A 34 4.42 -26.70 21.43
N PHE A 35 5.37 -26.23 22.24
CA PHE A 35 5.62 -24.80 22.44
C PHE A 35 6.02 -24.11 21.13
N ASP A 36 6.92 -24.74 20.35
CA ASP A 36 7.35 -24.21 19.06
C ASP A 36 6.18 -24.13 18.06
N THR A 37 5.31 -25.14 18.04
CA THR A 37 4.11 -25.14 17.18
C THR A 37 3.09 -24.08 17.60
N VAL A 38 2.91 -23.86 18.91
CA VAL A 38 2.01 -22.80 19.40
C VAL A 38 2.59 -21.41 19.07
N ALA A 39 3.90 -21.21 19.24
CA ALA A 39 4.56 -19.95 18.92
C ALA A 39 4.47 -19.62 17.42
N SER A 40 4.94 -20.53 16.56
CA SER A 40 4.89 -20.38 15.10
C SER A 40 3.45 -20.26 14.58
N GLY A 41 2.50 -21.00 15.16
CA GLY A 41 1.07 -20.87 14.86
C GLY A 41 0.52 -19.48 15.18
N ASN A 42 0.89 -18.88 16.32
CA ASN A 42 0.46 -17.53 16.69
C ASN A 42 1.08 -16.44 15.79
N GLU A 43 2.35 -16.59 15.41
CA GLU A 43 3.02 -15.71 14.46
C GLU A 43 2.32 -15.75 13.10
N LYS A 44 2.01 -16.95 12.60
CA LYS A 44 1.31 -17.14 11.33
C LYS A 44 -0.13 -16.60 11.38
N VAL A 45 -0.84 -16.81 12.49
CA VAL A 45 -2.16 -16.20 12.73
C VAL A 45 -2.09 -14.68 12.64
N THR A 46 -1.05 -14.06 13.22
CA THR A 46 -0.85 -12.61 13.20
C THR A 46 -0.58 -12.12 11.77
N ALA A 47 0.37 -12.74 11.06
CA ALA A 47 0.73 -12.38 9.70
C ALA A 47 -0.45 -12.51 8.72
N VAL A 48 -1.19 -13.63 8.78
CA VAL A 48 -2.37 -13.84 7.94
C VAL A 48 -3.50 -12.86 8.28
N THR A 49 -3.67 -12.50 9.56
CA THR A 49 -4.65 -11.48 9.97
C THR A 49 -4.32 -10.12 9.36
N GLN A 50 -3.06 -9.67 9.46
CA GLN A 50 -2.61 -8.39 8.90
C GLN A 50 -2.78 -8.37 7.37
N ARG A 51 -2.32 -9.43 6.69
CA ARG A 51 -2.37 -9.49 5.22
C ARG A 51 -3.79 -9.67 4.67
N ALA A 52 -4.70 -10.27 5.44
CA ALA A 52 -6.11 -10.27 5.10
C ALA A 52 -6.71 -8.86 5.17
N ALA A 53 -6.31 -8.04 6.15
CA ALA A 53 -6.76 -6.64 6.25
C ALA A 53 -6.19 -5.77 5.11
N ASP A 54 -4.94 -6.00 4.70
CA ASP A 54 -4.38 -5.32 3.52
C ASP A 54 -5.15 -5.66 2.25
N LEU A 55 -5.51 -6.94 2.05
CA LEU A 55 -6.33 -7.35 0.92
C LEU A 55 -7.74 -6.73 0.95
N GLU A 56 -8.35 -6.57 2.12
CA GLU A 56 -9.63 -5.85 2.28
C GLU A 56 -9.53 -4.40 1.84
N LEU A 57 -8.47 -3.71 2.27
CA LEU A 57 -8.21 -2.33 1.87
C LEU A 57 -7.99 -2.23 0.36
N ALA A 58 -7.17 -3.13 -0.22
CA ALA A 58 -6.90 -3.16 -1.65
C ALA A 58 -8.18 -3.42 -2.47
N ILE A 59 -9.05 -4.33 -2.02
CA ILE A 59 -10.37 -4.57 -2.65
C ILE A 59 -11.21 -3.29 -2.62
N THR A 60 -11.28 -2.61 -1.47
CA THR A 60 -12.06 -1.38 -1.31
C THR A 60 -11.54 -0.28 -2.24
N ASN A 61 -10.23 -0.09 -2.31
CA ASN A 61 -9.60 0.88 -3.20
C ASN A 61 -9.88 0.56 -4.68
N ALA A 62 -9.75 -0.71 -5.06
CA ALA A 62 -10.04 -1.17 -6.42
C ALA A 62 -11.51 -0.92 -6.82
N GLN A 63 -12.46 -1.14 -5.90
CA GLN A 63 -13.88 -0.86 -6.12
C GLN A 63 -14.14 0.64 -6.31
N ASN A 64 -13.53 1.50 -5.49
CA ASN A 64 -13.65 2.94 -5.61
C ASN A 64 -13.13 3.44 -6.97
N ILE A 65 -11.96 2.95 -7.41
CA ILE A 65 -11.41 3.29 -8.75
C ILE A 65 -12.34 2.82 -9.87
N LEU A 66 -12.90 1.62 -9.76
CA LEU A 66 -13.85 1.11 -10.75
C LEU A 66 -15.09 2.00 -10.84
N GLN A 67 -15.58 2.51 -9.71
CA GLN A 67 -16.71 3.44 -9.65
C GLN A 67 -16.35 4.82 -10.24
N ASP A 68 -15.21 5.38 -9.85
CA ASP A 68 -14.76 6.71 -10.27
C ASP A 68 -14.41 6.80 -11.77
N SER A 69 -14.00 5.66 -12.35
CA SER A 69 -13.67 5.50 -13.78
C SER A 69 -14.87 5.30 -14.69
N SER A 70 -16.04 4.98 -14.13
CA SER A 70 -17.32 5.67 -14.42
C SER A 70 -17.52 6.38 -15.77
N GLY A 71 -17.39 5.74 -16.94
CA GLY A 71 -17.58 6.44 -18.23
C GLY A 71 -16.49 7.47 -18.58
N LYS A 72 -15.33 7.38 -17.91
CA LYS A 72 -14.14 8.19 -18.11
C LYS A 72 -13.00 7.36 -18.70
N VAL A 73 -13.33 6.45 -19.60
CA VAL A 73 -12.38 5.57 -20.29
C VAL A 73 -12.79 5.47 -21.75
N LEU A 74 -11.82 5.26 -22.65
CA LEU A 74 -12.09 5.09 -24.09
C LEU A 74 -12.71 3.72 -24.40
N ASP A 75 -12.35 2.71 -23.62
CA ASP A 75 -12.90 1.36 -23.68
C ASP A 75 -13.01 0.74 -22.27
N GLU A 76 -13.81 -0.31 -22.15
CA GLU A 76 -14.16 -0.93 -20.87
C GLU A 76 -13.27 -2.12 -20.50
N ALA A 77 -12.26 -2.47 -21.31
CA ALA A 77 -11.50 -3.72 -21.13
C ALA A 77 -10.69 -3.71 -19.83
N SER A 78 -10.01 -2.61 -19.51
CA SER A 78 -9.23 -2.47 -18.27
C SER A 78 -10.12 -2.52 -17.03
N ARG A 79 -11.32 -1.93 -17.10
CA ARG A 79 -12.30 -1.95 -16.00
C ARG A 79 -12.87 -3.36 -15.78
N GLN A 80 -13.22 -4.08 -16.84
CA GLN A 80 -13.64 -5.49 -16.75
C GLN A 80 -12.54 -6.41 -16.20
N ALA A 81 -11.28 -6.15 -16.55
CA ALA A 81 -10.14 -6.90 -15.99
C ALA A 81 -9.97 -6.63 -14.48
N LEU A 82 -10.12 -5.37 -14.05
CA LEU A 82 -10.11 -5.01 -12.64
C LEU A 82 -11.29 -5.64 -11.88
N GLU A 83 -12.49 -5.61 -12.44
CA GLU A 83 -13.68 -6.22 -11.84
C GLU A 83 -13.49 -7.73 -11.60
N LYS A 84 -12.94 -8.45 -12.58
CA LYS A 84 -12.58 -9.88 -12.42
C LYS A 84 -11.55 -10.10 -11.33
N SER A 85 -10.54 -9.22 -11.24
CA SER A 85 -9.49 -9.29 -10.22
C SER A 85 -10.06 -9.05 -8.82
N ILE A 86 -11.01 -8.11 -8.68
CA ILE A 86 -11.75 -7.86 -7.43
C ILE A 86 -12.52 -9.10 -6.99
N ALA A 87 -13.26 -9.74 -7.90
CA ALA A 87 -14.02 -10.96 -7.59
C ALA A 87 -13.11 -12.10 -7.11
N GLN A 88 -11.97 -12.31 -7.77
CA GLN A 88 -10.97 -13.31 -7.38
C GLN A 88 -10.32 -12.99 -6.02
N ALA A 89 -10.01 -11.72 -5.77
CA ALA A 89 -9.46 -11.27 -4.50
C ALA A 89 -10.46 -11.47 -3.33
N GLN A 90 -11.74 -11.16 -3.54
CA GLN A 90 -12.80 -11.39 -2.56
C GLN A 90 -12.96 -12.89 -2.24
N GLN A 91 -12.93 -13.76 -3.26
CA GLN A 91 -12.97 -15.20 -3.06
C GLN A 91 -11.76 -15.70 -2.25
N THR A 92 -10.57 -15.23 -2.60
CA THR A 92 -9.32 -15.56 -1.91
C THR A 92 -9.38 -15.15 -0.44
N LEU A 93 -9.80 -13.91 -0.17
CA LEU A 93 -9.95 -13.38 1.19
C LEU A 93 -10.92 -14.24 2.01
N LYS A 94 -12.09 -14.57 1.45
CA LYS A 94 -13.11 -15.39 2.13
C LYS A 94 -12.55 -16.77 2.50
N GLN A 95 -11.83 -17.41 1.59
CA GLN A 95 -11.20 -18.71 1.84
C GLN A 95 -10.14 -18.60 2.95
N GLN A 96 -9.23 -17.63 2.86
CA GLN A 96 -8.16 -17.46 3.83
C GLN A 96 -8.68 -17.09 5.23
N LYS A 97 -9.74 -16.27 5.33
CA LYS A 97 -10.40 -16.00 6.62
C LYS A 97 -11.01 -17.25 7.26
N SER A 98 -11.63 -18.13 6.46
CA SER A 98 -12.15 -19.41 6.96
C SER A 98 -11.03 -20.32 7.48
N GLN A 99 -9.93 -20.45 6.73
CA GLN A 99 -8.77 -21.24 7.17
C GLN A 99 -8.08 -20.64 8.41
N LEU A 100 -8.02 -19.32 8.50
CA LEU A 100 -7.48 -18.62 9.68
C LEU A 100 -8.30 -18.92 10.95
N VAL A 101 -9.63 -18.99 10.85
CA VAL A 101 -10.47 -19.39 11.99
C VAL A 101 -10.16 -20.81 12.45
N LYS A 102 -9.99 -21.75 11.50
CA LYS A 102 -9.60 -23.13 11.82
C LYS A 102 -8.22 -23.19 12.46
N LEU A 103 -7.23 -22.48 11.90
CA LEU A 103 -5.88 -22.40 12.46
C LEU A 103 -5.91 -21.86 13.90
N LYS A 104 -6.65 -20.77 14.16
CA LYS A 104 -6.83 -20.21 15.52
C LYS A 104 -7.41 -21.24 16.49
N ALA A 105 -8.41 -22.00 16.06
CA ALA A 105 -9.02 -23.06 16.88
C ALA A 105 -8.03 -24.21 17.14
N SER A 106 -7.33 -24.68 16.10
CA SER A 106 -6.31 -25.72 16.17
C SER A 106 -5.17 -25.34 17.13
N VAL A 107 -4.58 -24.15 16.97
CA VAL A 107 -3.52 -23.62 17.85
C VAL A 107 -4.02 -23.46 19.29
N SER A 108 -5.26 -22.99 19.48
CA SER A 108 -5.84 -22.87 20.82
C SER A 108 -6.05 -24.23 21.49
N SER A 109 -6.46 -25.25 20.72
CA SER A 109 -6.67 -26.61 21.23
C SER A 109 -5.39 -27.24 21.78
N LEU A 110 -4.21 -26.84 21.29
CA LEU A 110 -2.92 -27.34 21.77
C LEU A 110 -2.59 -26.90 23.19
N LYS A 111 -3.27 -25.85 23.71
CA LYS A 111 -3.11 -25.38 25.09
C LYS A 111 -3.87 -26.25 26.10
N THR A 112 -4.85 -27.02 25.64
CA THR A 112 -5.66 -27.92 26.46
C THR A 112 -5.17 -29.37 26.31
N PRO A 113 -4.82 -30.06 27.41
CA PRO A 113 -4.46 -31.47 27.36
C PRO A 113 -5.64 -32.33 26.89
N ALA A 114 -5.41 -33.20 25.91
CA ALA A 114 -6.35 -34.24 25.49
C ALA A 114 -6.02 -35.57 26.19
N PRO A 115 -6.98 -36.51 26.32
CA PRO A 115 -6.72 -37.82 26.94
C PRO A 115 -5.54 -38.58 26.30
N LEU A 116 -5.39 -38.49 24.98
CA LEU A 116 -4.26 -39.07 24.24
C LEU A 116 -2.90 -38.46 24.61
N ASP A 117 -2.86 -37.21 25.08
CA ASP A 117 -1.62 -36.53 25.51
C ASP A 117 -1.08 -37.07 26.83
N VAL A 118 -1.96 -37.68 27.63
CA VAL A 118 -1.64 -38.26 28.94
C VAL A 118 -1.36 -39.76 28.81
N LEU A 119 -2.11 -40.44 27.93
CA LEU A 119 -2.03 -41.88 27.74
C LEU A 119 -0.87 -42.31 26.83
N TRP A 120 -0.36 -41.42 25.96
CA TRP A 120 0.68 -41.75 25.00
C TRP A 120 1.83 -40.71 25.02
N PRO A 121 3.11 -41.13 25.14
CA PRO A 121 4.26 -40.20 25.21
C PRO A 121 4.38 -39.24 24.02
N TYR A 122 3.82 -39.60 22.86
CA TYR A 122 3.87 -38.80 21.63
C TYR A 122 2.53 -38.12 21.27
N GLY A 123 1.50 -38.19 22.12
CA GLY A 123 0.16 -37.67 21.79
C GLY A 123 0.18 -36.17 21.45
N LYS A 124 0.92 -35.39 22.24
CA LYS A 124 1.10 -33.95 22.01
C LYS A 124 1.83 -33.63 20.70
N GLN A 125 2.85 -34.41 20.38
CA GLN A 125 3.63 -34.24 19.15
C GLN A 125 2.78 -34.55 17.91
N LEU A 126 1.99 -35.61 17.94
CA LEU A 126 1.08 -35.97 16.85
C LEU A 126 0.03 -34.89 16.61
N ARG A 127 -0.58 -34.36 17.68
CA ARG A 127 -1.54 -33.25 17.57
C ARG A 127 -0.88 -31.98 17.03
N ALA A 128 0.33 -31.65 17.48
CA ALA A 128 1.07 -30.50 16.97
C ALA A 128 1.37 -30.65 15.47
N GLN A 129 1.78 -31.85 15.03
CA GLN A 129 1.98 -32.15 13.61
C GLN A 129 0.68 -32.03 12.81
N GLU A 130 -0.44 -32.53 13.35
CA GLU A 130 -1.75 -32.43 12.70
C GLU A 130 -2.18 -30.96 12.50
N VAL A 131 -1.86 -30.06 13.45
CA VAL A 131 -2.08 -28.62 13.27
C VAL A 131 -1.24 -28.05 12.13
N GLN A 132 0.02 -28.47 11.99
CA GLN A 132 0.88 -28.05 10.89
C GLN A 132 0.39 -28.58 9.54
N ASP A 133 0.02 -29.86 9.48
CA ASP A 133 -0.41 -30.55 8.24
C ASP A 133 -1.80 -30.07 7.75
N SER A 134 -2.68 -29.67 8.68
CA SER A 134 -4.01 -29.15 8.36
C SER A 134 -4.03 -27.65 8.05
N ASP A 135 -2.93 -26.94 8.28
CA ASP A 135 -2.81 -25.51 8.01
C ASP A 135 -2.64 -25.22 6.53
N THR A 136 -3.69 -24.65 5.94
CA THR A 136 -3.74 -24.24 4.53
C THR A 136 -3.74 -22.72 4.35
N THR A 137 -3.42 -21.97 5.41
CA THR A 137 -3.29 -20.51 5.33
C THR A 137 -2.01 -20.12 4.60
N SER A 138 -2.09 -19.08 3.78
CA SER A 138 -0.96 -18.60 2.98
C SER A 138 -0.92 -17.08 2.87
N VAL A 139 0.15 -16.49 3.40
CA VAL A 139 0.48 -15.07 3.23
C VAL A 139 0.79 -14.74 1.77
N ASP A 140 1.53 -15.60 1.08
CA ASP A 140 1.92 -15.40 -0.32
C ASP A 140 0.70 -15.28 -1.25
N VAL A 141 -0.33 -16.11 -1.05
CA VAL A 141 -1.57 -16.04 -1.83
C VAL A 141 -2.29 -14.70 -1.62
N LEU A 142 -2.30 -14.19 -0.38
CA LEU A 142 -2.88 -12.87 -0.07
C LEU A 142 -2.08 -11.75 -0.74
N VAL A 143 -0.75 -11.79 -0.67
CA VAL A 143 0.14 -10.80 -1.29
C VAL A 143 -0.03 -10.78 -2.81
N LYS A 144 -0.07 -11.96 -3.46
CA LYS A 144 -0.31 -12.06 -4.91
C LYS A 144 -1.65 -11.46 -5.33
N ALA A 145 -2.70 -11.64 -4.53
CA ALA A 145 -3.99 -11.02 -4.78
C ALA A 145 -3.93 -9.49 -4.67
N VAL A 146 -3.23 -8.95 -3.67
CA VAL A 146 -3.00 -7.50 -3.53
C VAL A 146 -2.24 -6.95 -4.74
N MET A 147 -1.15 -7.60 -5.16
CA MET A 147 -0.36 -7.16 -6.32
C MET A 147 -1.19 -7.17 -7.62
N ALA A 148 -2.00 -8.20 -7.83
CA ALA A 148 -2.86 -8.32 -9.01
C ALA A 148 -3.90 -7.17 -9.07
N LEU A 149 -4.52 -6.85 -7.93
CA LEU A 149 -5.40 -5.68 -7.82
C LEU A 149 -4.65 -4.40 -8.15
N GLY A 150 -3.43 -4.24 -7.67
CA GLY A 150 -2.61 -3.08 -7.96
C GLY A 150 -2.35 -2.89 -9.47
N GLY A 151 -1.90 -3.94 -10.15
CA GLY A 151 -1.72 -3.89 -11.61
C GLY A 151 -3.02 -3.56 -12.36
N GLY A 152 -4.16 -4.09 -11.91
CA GLY A 152 -5.47 -3.77 -12.48
C GLY A 152 -5.87 -2.30 -12.30
N ILE A 153 -5.63 -1.72 -11.13
CA ILE A 153 -5.90 -0.30 -10.86
C ILE A 153 -5.05 0.59 -11.78
N GLN A 154 -3.75 0.30 -11.92
CA GLN A 154 -2.84 1.06 -12.79
C GLN A 154 -3.33 1.08 -14.24
N ASN A 155 -3.82 -0.06 -14.74
CA ASN A 155 -4.38 -0.14 -16.09
C ASN A 155 -5.62 0.72 -16.29
N VAL A 156 -6.53 0.77 -15.30
CA VAL A 156 -7.72 1.64 -15.34
C VAL A 156 -7.33 3.12 -15.32
N GLN A 157 -6.35 3.49 -14.50
CA GLN A 157 -5.87 4.88 -14.44
C GLN A 157 -5.18 5.32 -15.74
N ALA A 158 -4.41 4.44 -16.38
CA ALA A 158 -3.86 4.70 -17.71
C ALA A 158 -4.97 4.92 -18.74
N ALA A 159 -6.04 4.12 -18.69
CA ALA A 159 -7.21 4.32 -19.55
C ALA A 159 -7.94 5.65 -19.28
N GLN A 160 -8.02 6.08 -18.02
CA GLN A 160 -8.58 7.40 -17.66
C GLN A 160 -7.72 8.56 -18.18
N ALA A 161 -6.40 8.45 -18.10
CA ALA A 161 -5.49 9.46 -18.63
C ALA A 161 -5.62 9.58 -20.16
N ALA A 162 -5.74 8.44 -20.86
CA ALA A 162 -5.98 8.42 -22.30
C ALA A 162 -7.32 9.05 -22.68
N TRP A 163 -8.37 8.78 -21.90
CA TRP A 163 -9.68 9.42 -22.08
C TRP A 163 -9.63 10.93 -21.86
N GLN A 164 -8.93 11.41 -20.82
CA GLN A 164 -8.79 12.85 -20.57
C GLN A 164 -8.04 13.53 -21.70
N ALA A 165 -6.95 12.95 -22.19
CA ALA A 165 -6.20 13.48 -23.33
C ALA A 165 -7.08 13.60 -24.58
N GLU A 166 -8.00 12.67 -24.78
CA GLU A 166 -8.97 12.74 -25.88
C GLU A 166 -10.02 13.85 -25.68
N GLN A 167 -10.51 14.05 -24.45
CA GLN A 167 -11.40 15.19 -24.15
C GLN A 167 -10.70 16.52 -24.40
N ASP A 168 -9.42 16.64 -24.00
CA ASP A 168 -8.63 17.85 -24.20
C ASP A 168 -8.39 18.12 -25.70
N ARG A 169 -8.14 17.07 -26.49
CA ARG A 169 -8.02 17.16 -27.96
C ARG A 169 -9.32 17.71 -28.58
N ILE A 170 -10.47 17.16 -28.19
CA ILE A 170 -11.79 17.61 -28.69
C ILE A 170 -12.03 19.09 -28.32
N ALA A 171 -11.73 19.49 -27.09
CA ALA A 171 -11.87 20.87 -26.65
C ALA A 171 -10.96 21.83 -27.44
N ALA A 172 -9.72 21.44 -27.71
CA ALA A 172 -8.78 22.22 -28.51
C ALA A 172 -9.26 22.38 -29.97
N GLU A 173 -9.82 21.32 -30.56
CA GLU A 173 -10.40 21.38 -31.92
C GLU A 173 -11.61 22.30 -31.99
N GLN A 174 -12.48 22.27 -30.97
CA GLN A 174 -13.62 23.19 -30.88
C GLN A 174 -13.16 24.65 -30.74
N ALA A 175 -12.20 24.92 -29.85
CA ALA A 175 -11.65 26.26 -29.69
C ALA A 175 -10.99 26.80 -30.98
N ALA A 176 -10.28 25.93 -31.72
CA ALA A 176 -9.69 26.29 -33.00
C ALA A 176 -10.77 26.61 -34.06
N ALA A 177 -11.85 25.83 -34.09
CA ALA A 177 -12.98 26.08 -35.00
C ALA A 177 -13.70 27.41 -34.68
N GLU A 178 -13.93 27.70 -33.39
CA GLU A 178 -14.52 28.98 -32.94
C GLU A 178 -13.62 30.17 -33.29
N ALA A 179 -12.31 30.05 -33.07
CA ALA A 179 -11.35 31.09 -33.45
C ALA A 179 -11.33 31.34 -34.96
N ALA A 180 -11.42 30.28 -35.78
CA ALA A 180 -11.51 30.39 -37.23
C ALA A 180 -12.82 31.08 -37.66
N ALA A 181 -13.96 30.74 -37.04
CA ALA A 181 -15.25 31.39 -37.30
C ALA A 181 -15.23 32.88 -36.91
N ALA A 182 -14.66 33.22 -35.76
CA ALA A 182 -14.49 34.61 -35.32
C ALA A 182 -13.58 35.41 -36.27
N ALA A 183 -12.48 34.81 -36.73
CA ALA A 183 -11.59 35.43 -37.72
C ALA A 183 -12.30 35.69 -39.06
N GLN A 184 -13.12 34.75 -39.53
CA GLN A 184 -13.94 34.91 -40.73
C GLN A 184 -14.98 36.02 -40.56
N ALA A 185 -15.67 36.08 -39.41
CA ALA A 185 -16.61 37.15 -39.09
C ALA A 185 -15.93 38.53 -39.03
N ALA A 186 -14.76 38.64 -38.40
CA ALA A 186 -13.98 39.87 -38.35
C ALA A 186 -13.44 40.29 -39.73
N ALA A 187 -13.10 39.34 -40.60
CA ALA A 187 -12.72 39.63 -41.98
C ALA A 187 -13.93 40.12 -42.81
N ALA A 188 -15.10 39.52 -42.64
CA ALA A 188 -16.34 39.98 -43.27
C ALA A 188 -16.74 41.39 -42.79
N ALA A 189 -16.65 41.66 -41.48
CA ALA A 189 -16.90 42.98 -40.90
C ALA A 189 -15.92 44.03 -41.44
N ARG A 190 -14.64 43.70 -41.59
CA ARG A 190 -13.65 44.59 -42.21
C ARG A 190 -13.96 44.88 -43.69
N ARG A 191 -14.40 43.89 -44.46
CA ARG A 191 -14.83 44.10 -45.86
C ARG A 191 -16.07 44.99 -45.94
N ALA A 192 -17.04 44.80 -45.04
CA ALA A 192 -18.23 45.64 -44.96
C ALA A 192 -17.90 47.09 -44.55
N ALA A 193 -17.01 47.27 -43.56
CA ALA A 193 -16.53 48.59 -43.16
C ALA A 193 -15.72 49.28 -44.26
N GLN A 194 -14.88 48.55 -45.01
CA GLN A 194 -14.17 49.09 -46.16
C GLN A 194 -15.12 49.54 -47.28
N ALA A 195 -16.20 48.79 -47.51
CA ALA A 195 -17.26 49.20 -48.42
C ALA A 195 -17.99 50.48 -47.95
N GLN A 196 -18.21 50.64 -46.64
CA GLN A 196 -18.80 51.86 -46.06
C GLN A 196 -17.83 53.06 -46.03
N THR A 197 -16.52 52.87 -45.86
CA THR A 197 -15.53 53.97 -45.91
C THR A 197 -15.31 54.53 -47.32
N LEU A 198 -15.70 53.79 -48.37
CA LEU A 198 -15.82 54.35 -49.72
C LEU A 198 -17.04 55.29 -49.86
N GLU A 199 -18.02 55.21 -48.94
CA GLU A 199 -19.24 56.03 -48.95
C GLU A 199 -19.24 57.16 -47.89
N GLN A 200 -18.39 57.14 -46.87
CA GLN A 200 -18.30 58.23 -45.87
C GLN A 200 -16.85 58.56 -45.47
N THR A 201 -16.36 59.68 -45.99
CA THR A 201 -15.24 60.43 -45.46
C THR A 201 -15.65 61.16 -44.17
N GLY A 202 -15.03 60.82 -43.03
CA GLY A 202 -14.97 61.72 -41.86
C GLY A 202 -15.07 61.06 -40.49
N GLY A 203 -14.02 61.20 -39.68
CA GLY A 203 -14.15 61.29 -38.22
C GLY A 203 -13.60 60.15 -37.37
N SER A 204 -12.43 60.41 -36.79
CA SER A 204 -11.79 59.81 -35.59
C SER A 204 -12.70 59.12 -34.55
N THR A 205 -12.37 57.90 -34.13
CA THR A 205 -11.83 57.55 -32.79
C THR A 205 -11.68 56.02 -32.62
N THR A 206 -10.58 55.61 -31.98
CA THR A 206 -10.14 54.23 -31.75
C THR A 206 -10.83 53.60 -30.51
N PRO A 207 -11.38 52.37 -30.57
CA PRO A 207 -11.74 51.60 -29.38
C PRO A 207 -10.67 50.56 -29.02
N THR A 208 -10.21 50.59 -27.76
CA THR A 208 -9.36 49.56 -27.14
C THR A 208 -10.25 48.42 -26.62
N ALA A 209 -9.98 47.18 -27.06
CA ALA A 209 -10.68 45.99 -26.59
C ALA A 209 -10.18 45.56 -25.19
N PRO A 210 -11.06 45.10 -24.27
CA PRO A 210 -10.65 44.49 -23.00
C PRO A 210 -10.09 43.07 -23.17
N ALA A 211 -9.14 42.69 -22.32
CA ALA A 211 -8.59 41.33 -22.23
C ALA A 211 -9.63 40.33 -21.67
N PRO A 212 -9.56 39.04 -22.04
CA PRO A 212 -10.49 38.01 -21.56
C PRO A 212 -10.29 37.70 -20.06
N PRO A 213 -11.34 37.27 -19.34
CA PRO A 213 -11.24 36.90 -17.94
C PRO A 213 -10.52 35.56 -17.77
N VAL A 214 -9.57 35.52 -16.83
CA VAL A 214 -8.96 34.30 -16.30
C VAL A 214 -9.99 33.53 -15.48
N THR A 215 -10.43 32.37 -15.97
CA THR A 215 -11.23 31.41 -15.20
C THR A 215 -10.34 30.71 -14.16
N ALA A 216 -10.61 30.97 -12.88
CA ALA A 216 -10.08 30.21 -11.77
C ALA A 216 -10.57 28.76 -11.82
N ALA A 217 -9.66 27.80 -11.69
CA ALA A 217 -9.99 26.38 -11.61
C ALA A 217 -10.85 26.11 -10.37
N ALA A 218 -11.98 25.43 -10.59
CA ALA A 218 -12.93 25.04 -9.54
C ALA A 218 -12.27 24.10 -8.52
N ALA A 219 -12.42 24.41 -7.24
CA ALA A 219 -12.05 23.54 -6.14
C ALA A 219 -12.86 22.23 -6.20
N ALA A 220 -12.17 21.09 -6.10
CA ALA A 220 -12.81 19.79 -6.02
C ALA A 220 -13.68 19.68 -4.76
N PRO A 221 -14.82 18.97 -4.81
CA PRO A 221 -15.73 18.85 -3.67
C PRO A 221 -15.10 18.04 -2.52
N VAL A 222 -15.29 18.55 -1.31
CA VAL A 222 -14.84 17.99 -0.03
C VAL A 222 -15.67 16.74 0.32
N THR A 223 -14.99 15.62 0.60
CA THR A 223 -15.63 14.45 1.21
C THR A 223 -15.78 14.70 2.72
N GLN A 224 -17.01 14.88 3.19
CA GLN A 224 -17.30 15.10 4.61
C GLN A 224 -16.83 13.88 5.44
N GLY A 225 -15.85 14.08 6.34
CA GLY A 225 -15.38 13.04 7.29
C GLY A 225 -13.94 12.55 7.11
N PHE A 226 -13.18 13.01 6.10
CA PHE A 226 -11.76 12.67 5.97
C PHE A 226 -10.89 13.47 6.94
N SER A 227 -10.01 12.79 7.69
CA SER A 227 -8.97 13.41 8.51
C SER A 227 -7.61 12.85 8.10
N ALA A 228 -6.70 13.73 7.70
CA ALA A 228 -5.33 13.35 7.36
C ALA A 228 -4.62 12.70 8.55
N GLU A 229 -4.90 13.16 9.77
CA GLU A 229 -4.34 12.64 11.02
C GLU A 229 -4.80 11.21 11.30
N ALA A 230 -6.10 10.95 11.21
CA ALA A 230 -6.65 9.61 11.39
C ALA A 230 -6.12 8.66 10.31
N TYR A 231 -6.06 9.13 9.07
CA TYR A 231 -5.58 8.36 7.93
C TYR A 231 -4.09 7.98 8.09
N VAL A 232 -3.23 8.95 8.38
CA VAL A 232 -1.80 8.74 8.62
C VAL A 232 -1.56 7.85 9.83
N THR A 233 -2.30 8.05 10.93
CA THR A 233 -2.16 7.21 12.14
C THR A 233 -2.53 5.76 11.87
N ALA A 234 -3.55 5.49 11.04
CA ALA A 234 -3.90 4.14 10.65
C ALA A 234 -2.82 3.46 9.78
N LEU A 235 -2.13 4.25 8.94
CA LEU A 235 -1.05 3.77 8.09
C LEU A 235 0.27 3.58 8.84
N ALA A 236 0.61 4.50 9.75
CA ALA A 236 1.84 4.50 10.52
C ALA A 236 1.53 4.95 11.97
N PRO A 237 1.21 4.02 12.88
CA PRO A 237 0.90 4.36 14.28
C PRO A 237 2.05 5.06 15.02
N ASN A 238 3.28 4.92 14.51
CA ASN A 238 4.47 5.59 15.01
C ASN A 238 4.69 6.99 14.42
N SER A 239 3.68 7.64 13.87
CA SER A 239 3.78 9.01 13.33
C SER A 239 2.71 9.95 13.90
N TYR A 240 2.81 11.23 13.57
CA TYR A 240 1.78 12.23 13.80
C TYR A 240 1.88 13.36 12.77
N VAL A 241 0.76 14.00 12.49
CA VAL A 241 0.71 15.14 11.57
C VAL A 241 1.07 16.44 12.30
N VAL A 242 1.86 17.27 11.63
CA VAL A 242 2.16 18.66 12.01
C VAL A 242 1.67 19.56 10.89
N TRP A 243 0.87 20.56 11.22
CA TRP A 243 0.35 21.53 10.25
C TRP A 243 1.21 22.77 10.23
N ASP A 244 1.72 23.14 9.05
CA ASP A 244 2.50 24.36 8.83
C ASP A 244 1.92 25.15 7.64
N ASN A 245 1.64 26.44 7.82
CA ASN A 245 0.96 27.24 6.81
C ASN A 245 1.94 27.69 5.72
N GLY A 246 1.65 27.38 4.45
CA GLY A 246 2.46 27.79 3.29
C GLY A 246 3.78 27.03 3.18
N MET A 247 3.91 25.90 3.88
CA MET A 247 5.10 25.05 3.89
C MET A 247 5.48 24.60 2.48
N CYS A 248 4.51 24.19 1.65
CA CYS A 248 4.81 23.68 0.32
C CYS A 248 5.44 24.74 -0.58
N ALA A 249 4.91 25.96 -0.52
CA ALA A 249 5.45 27.08 -1.29
C ALA A 249 6.85 27.47 -0.81
N ARG A 250 7.10 27.44 0.51
CA ARG A 250 8.42 27.76 1.09
C ARG A 250 9.47 26.70 0.80
N GLN A 251 9.12 25.43 0.93
CA GLN A 251 10.07 24.32 0.88
C GLN A 251 10.36 23.86 -0.55
N PHE A 252 9.35 23.89 -1.42
CA PHE A 252 9.42 23.30 -2.77
C PHE A 252 9.15 24.31 -3.89
N GLY A 253 8.87 25.58 -3.55
CA GLY A 253 8.72 26.68 -4.48
C GLY A 253 7.28 27.07 -4.81
N ALA A 254 7.11 28.23 -5.45
CA ALA A 254 5.80 28.71 -5.86
C ALA A 254 5.19 27.77 -6.92
N ASN A 255 3.87 27.54 -6.84
CA ASN A 255 3.05 26.67 -7.71
C ASN A 255 3.04 25.16 -7.41
N VAL A 256 3.56 24.74 -6.25
CA VAL A 256 3.41 23.34 -5.79
C VAL A 256 1.94 23.04 -5.52
N TYR A 257 1.40 22.02 -6.18
CA TYR A 257 -0.02 21.64 -6.06
C TYR A 257 -0.35 21.09 -4.68
N LEU A 258 0.51 20.22 -4.14
CA LEU A 258 0.44 19.60 -2.83
C LEU A 258 1.81 18.99 -2.48
N CYS A 259 2.15 18.90 -1.19
CA CYS A 259 3.40 18.29 -0.74
C CYS A 259 3.27 17.77 0.71
N GLY A 260 4.29 17.07 1.18
CA GLY A 260 4.49 16.71 2.57
C GLY A 260 5.98 16.48 2.81
N PHE A 261 6.38 16.35 4.06
CA PHE A 261 7.66 15.71 4.39
C PHE A 261 7.62 15.08 5.78
N ALA A 262 8.16 13.87 5.91
CA ALA A 262 8.46 13.23 7.17
C ALA A 262 9.84 13.68 7.71
N THR A 263 9.95 13.93 9.01
CA THR A 263 11.26 14.23 9.64
C THR A 263 11.62 13.16 10.66
N VAL A 264 12.79 12.53 10.50
CA VAL A 264 13.29 11.51 11.42
C VAL A 264 14.41 12.07 12.30
N ASN A 265 14.47 11.62 13.56
CA ASN A 265 15.55 11.99 14.47
C ASN A 265 16.72 11.01 14.32
N LEU A 266 17.74 11.39 13.53
CA LEU A 266 18.92 10.55 13.31
C LEU A 266 19.74 10.26 14.59
N ASN A 267 19.58 11.08 15.62
CA ASN A 267 20.21 10.89 16.93
C ASN A 267 19.27 10.23 17.95
N GLY A 268 18.06 9.85 17.53
CA GLY A 268 17.01 9.27 18.34
C GLY A 268 16.88 7.75 18.19
N SER A 269 15.79 7.21 18.73
CA SER A 269 15.41 5.82 18.52
C SER A 269 14.61 5.65 17.24
N ASN A 270 14.72 4.48 16.60
CA ASN A 270 13.80 4.08 15.54
C ASN A 270 12.35 3.91 16.02
N THR A 271 12.13 3.87 17.35
CA THR A 271 10.80 3.86 17.96
C THR A 271 10.22 5.24 18.27
N ASP A 272 11.01 6.31 18.06
CA ASP A 272 10.53 7.68 18.23
C ASP A 272 9.43 7.99 17.21
N ARG A 273 8.43 8.78 17.63
CA ARG A 273 7.36 9.16 16.73
C ARG A 273 7.86 10.10 15.65
N VAL A 274 7.51 9.80 14.39
CA VAL A 274 7.92 10.57 13.22
C VAL A 274 6.89 11.68 12.92
N PRO A 275 7.25 12.96 13.02
CA PRO A 275 6.41 14.05 12.52
C PRO A 275 6.30 14.00 10.99
N ILE A 276 5.08 14.15 10.49
CA ILE A 276 4.73 14.33 9.08
C ILE A 276 4.18 15.74 8.93
N THR A 277 4.95 16.62 8.29
CA THR A 277 4.56 18.03 8.14
C THR A 277 3.75 18.21 6.86
N LEU A 278 2.58 18.82 6.99
CA LEU A 278 1.63 19.08 5.91
C LEU A 278 1.29 20.58 5.83
N ASP A 279 0.87 21.03 4.65
CA ASP A 279 0.53 22.43 4.43
C ASP A 279 -0.92 22.74 4.83
N SER A 280 -1.10 23.53 5.89
CA SER A 280 -2.44 23.90 6.38
C SER A 280 -3.22 24.81 5.44
N SER A 281 -2.58 25.46 4.46
CA SER A 281 -3.28 26.22 3.42
C SER A 281 -3.90 25.33 2.34
N LEU A 282 -3.57 24.03 2.34
CA LEU A 282 -3.99 23.05 1.32
C LEU A 282 -4.79 21.89 1.92
N THR A 283 -5.29 22.00 3.17
CA THR A 283 -5.94 20.92 3.91
C THR A 283 -6.99 20.15 3.11
N GLU A 284 -7.86 20.87 2.37
CA GLU A 284 -8.93 20.26 1.56
C GLU A 284 -8.41 19.37 0.42
N ARG A 285 -7.17 19.57 -0.05
CA ARG A 285 -6.59 18.77 -1.13
C ARG A 285 -6.10 17.41 -0.65
N TYR A 286 -5.82 17.24 0.65
CA TYR A 286 -5.31 15.97 1.18
C TYR A 286 -6.34 14.83 1.14
N SER A 287 -7.63 15.13 0.96
CA SER A 287 -8.69 14.13 0.83
C SER A 287 -8.89 13.59 -0.59
N ASN A 288 -8.22 14.17 -1.60
CA ASN A 288 -8.30 13.68 -2.97
C ASN A 288 -7.22 12.61 -3.25
N SER A 289 -7.25 11.98 -4.42
CA SER A 289 -6.33 10.89 -4.77
C SER A 289 -4.85 11.28 -4.75
N VAL A 290 -4.51 12.51 -5.13
CA VAL A 290 -3.14 13.05 -5.05
C VAL A 290 -2.74 13.26 -3.59
N GLY A 291 -3.65 13.82 -2.80
CA GLY A 291 -3.47 14.02 -1.37
C GLY A 291 -3.25 12.74 -0.59
N VAL A 292 -4.08 11.74 -0.83
CA VAL A 292 -3.92 10.40 -0.24
C VAL A 292 -2.56 9.82 -0.59
N SER A 293 -2.08 10.00 -1.83
CA SER A 293 -0.75 9.54 -2.25
C SER A 293 0.37 10.20 -1.47
N VAL A 294 0.31 11.51 -1.26
CA VAL A 294 1.25 12.23 -0.37
C VAL A 294 1.21 11.65 1.04
N LEU A 295 0.02 11.46 1.62
CA LEU A 295 -0.10 10.94 2.98
C LEU A 295 0.46 9.52 3.13
N VAL A 296 0.25 8.66 2.14
CA VAL A 296 0.82 7.30 2.13
C VAL A 296 2.34 7.36 1.97
N HIS A 297 2.86 8.23 1.10
CA HIS A 297 4.30 8.42 0.90
C HIS A 297 4.99 8.85 2.19
N GLU A 298 4.48 9.89 2.85
CA GLU A 298 5.07 10.35 4.11
C GLU A 298 4.91 9.31 5.24
N ALA A 299 3.81 8.56 5.26
CA ALA A 299 3.64 7.45 6.20
C ALA A 299 4.62 6.29 5.92
N ALA A 300 5.00 6.07 4.66
CA ALA A 300 6.00 5.08 4.30
C ALA A 300 7.34 5.43 4.94
N HIS A 301 7.77 6.70 4.90
CA HIS A 301 8.99 7.14 5.59
C HIS A 301 8.98 6.83 7.10
N ALA A 302 7.84 7.04 7.76
CA ALA A 302 7.70 6.68 9.17
C ALA A 302 7.85 5.17 9.41
N ARG A 303 7.34 4.32 8.50
CA ARG A 303 7.51 2.86 8.55
C ARG A 303 8.93 2.42 8.24
N GLN A 304 9.57 3.05 7.26
CA GLN A 304 10.97 2.77 6.93
C GLN A 304 11.88 3.09 8.13
N TRP A 305 11.67 4.23 8.79
CA TRP A 305 12.39 4.58 10.02
C TRP A 305 12.15 3.56 11.13
N TRP A 306 10.91 3.14 11.34
CA TRP A 306 10.60 2.11 12.35
C TRP A 306 11.34 0.79 12.10
N LYS A 307 11.34 0.33 10.85
CA LYS A 307 11.96 -0.95 10.46
C LYS A 307 13.49 -0.89 10.51
N TYR A 308 14.08 0.17 9.96
CA TYR A 308 15.51 0.21 9.67
C TYR A 308 16.32 1.17 10.54
N GLY A 309 15.66 2.17 11.14
CA GLY A 309 16.32 3.19 11.93
C GLY A 309 17.49 3.84 11.19
N PRO A 310 18.62 4.08 11.88
CA PRO A 310 19.83 4.66 11.28
C PRO A 310 20.41 3.85 10.11
N SER A 311 20.10 2.55 9.99
CA SER A 311 20.63 1.68 8.93
C SER A 311 19.82 1.75 7.62
N ILE A 312 18.78 2.58 7.54
CA ILE A 312 17.89 2.71 6.37
C ILE A 312 18.65 2.95 5.06
N MET A 313 19.65 3.83 5.06
CA MET A 313 20.45 4.13 3.88
C MET A 313 21.26 2.91 3.43
N THR A 314 21.86 2.17 4.37
CA THR A 314 22.62 0.95 4.07
C THR A 314 21.73 -0.12 3.46
N ALA A 315 20.53 -0.32 4.02
CA ALA A 315 19.57 -1.30 3.50
C ALA A 315 19.17 -0.98 2.05
N TYR A 316 18.85 0.28 1.75
CA TYR A 316 18.34 0.64 0.42
C TYR A 316 19.41 0.89 -0.63
N ASN A 317 20.63 1.28 -0.26
CA ASN A 317 21.74 1.36 -1.21
C ASN A 317 22.04 0.00 -1.88
N ALA A 318 21.80 -1.11 -1.19
CA ALA A 318 21.97 -2.45 -1.77
C ALA A 318 20.87 -2.80 -2.79
N LEU A 319 19.65 -2.25 -2.62
CA LEU A 319 18.46 -2.53 -3.43
C LEU A 319 18.24 -1.55 -4.59
N VAL A 320 18.82 -0.36 -4.50
CA VAL A 320 18.69 0.71 -5.49
C VAL A 320 20.07 1.25 -5.89
N PRO A 321 20.94 0.43 -6.52
CA PRO A 321 22.29 0.86 -6.86
C PRO A 321 22.27 1.90 -8.00
N GLY A 322 22.97 3.01 -7.81
CA GLY A 322 23.35 3.91 -8.91
C GLY A 322 22.28 4.88 -9.39
N GLN A 323 21.25 5.20 -8.60
CA GLN A 323 20.33 6.27 -8.97
C GLN A 323 20.90 7.65 -8.65
N THR A 324 21.27 8.36 -9.71
CA THR A 324 21.69 9.76 -9.64
C THR A 324 20.44 10.65 -9.52
N GLY A 325 20.25 11.31 -8.38
CA GLY A 325 19.23 12.37 -8.23
C GLY A 325 17.99 12.04 -7.38
N SER A 326 17.80 10.79 -6.97
CA SER A 326 16.74 10.36 -6.04
C SER A 326 17.37 9.58 -4.88
N MET A 327 17.18 10.04 -3.64
CA MET A 327 17.68 9.30 -2.47
C MET A 327 16.98 7.92 -2.43
N PRO A 328 17.71 6.81 -2.22
CA PRO A 328 17.11 5.45 -2.17
C PRO A 328 15.93 5.32 -1.20
N VAL A 329 15.92 6.13 -0.15
CA VAL A 329 14.82 6.25 0.82
C VAL A 329 13.53 6.75 0.17
N GLU A 330 13.61 7.81 -0.64
CA GLU A 330 12.48 8.36 -1.40
C GLU A 330 11.98 7.35 -2.44
N TRP A 331 12.89 6.69 -3.16
CA TRP A 331 12.53 5.67 -4.13
C TRP A 331 11.77 4.51 -3.50
N MET A 332 12.24 4.03 -2.35
CA MET A 332 11.56 2.96 -1.63
C MET A 332 10.25 3.41 -0.98
N ALA A 333 10.10 4.71 -0.67
CA ALA A 333 8.83 5.28 -0.23
C ALA A 333 7.83 5.37 -1.39
N ASP A 334 8.28 5.71 -2.60
CA ASP A 334 7.46 5.63 -3.82
C ASP A 334 6.96 4.20 -4.04
N CYS A 335 7.86 3.20 -3.94
CA CYS A 335 7.49 1.79 -4.08
C CYS A 335 6.52 1.34 -2.99
N ALA A 336 6.70 1.77 -1.76
CA ALA A 336 5.79 1.48 -0.65
C ALA A 336 4.42 2.10 -0.88
N THR A 337 4.36 3.32 -1.40
CA THR A 337 3.13 3.99 -1.78
C THR A 337 2.37 3.20 -2.84
N ILE A 338 3.08 2.71 -3.87
CA ILE A 338 2.50 1.81 -4.88
C ILE A 338 1.97 0.54 -4.25
N VAL A 339 2.71 -0.10 -3.34
CA VAL A 339 2.24 -1.32 -2.69
C VAL A 339 0.98 -1.07 -1.86
N LYS A 340 0.93 0.04 -1.11
CA LYS A 340 -0.19 0.31 -0.20
C LYS A 340 -1.45 0.73 -0.93
N LEU A 341 -1.30 1.58 -1.95
CA LEU A 341 -2.42 2.07 -2.73
C LEU A 341 -2.83 1.08 -3.83
N GLY A 342 -1.90 0.23 -4.24
CA GLY A 342 -2.02 -0.59 -5.45
C GLY A 342 -1.68 0.19 -6.72
N TYR A 343 -1.32 1.48 -6.66
CA TYR A 343 -1.12 2.28 -7.87
C TYR A 343 -0.13 3.44 -7.67
N SER A 344 0.40 3.96 -8.78
CA SER A 344 1.17 5.22 -8.80
C SER A 344 0.26 6.36 -9.26
N THR A 345 0.27 7.50 -8.55
CA THR A 345 -0.43 8.72 -8.98
C THR A 345 0.30 9.48 -10.09
N GLY A 346 1.44 8.98 -10.56
CA GLY A 346 2.29 9.68 -11.53
C GLY A 346 3.09 10.85 -10.95
N ALA A 347 2.89 11.19 -9.68
CA ALA A 347 3.69 12.15 -8.89
C ALA A 347 4.96 11.51 -8.28
N TYR A 348 4.97 10.17 -8.19
CA TYR A 348 6.02 9.35 -7.60
C TYR A 348 6.52 8.33 -8.63
N THR A 349 7.73 7.79 -8.44
CA THR A 349 8.38 6.84 -9.35
C THR A 349 7.41 5.79 -9.91
N ARG A 350 7.47 5.49 -11.21
CA ARG A 350 6.53 4.58 -11.89
C ARG A 350 7.03 3.15 -12.05
N ASN A 351 8.31 2.89 -11.76
CA ASN A 351 9.00 1.65 -12.15
C ASN A 351 9.76 1.03 -10.97
N CYS A 352 9.08 0.33 -10.07
CA CYS A 352 9.73 -0.49 -9.04
C CYS A 352 9.97 -1.91 -9.56
N THR A 353 11.15 -2.48 -9.30
CA THR A 353 11.41 -3.90 -9.62
C THR A 353 10.59 -4.81 -8.69
N ALA A 354 10.44 -6.08 -9.07
CA ALA A 354 9.74 -7.06 -8.22
C ALA A 354 10.39 -7.20 -6.83
N GLU A 355 11.72 -7.12 -6.77
CA GLU A 355 12.48 -7.16 -5.51
C GLU A 355 12.23 -5.91 -4.65
N GLN A 356 12.17 -4.72 -5.28
CA GLN A 356 11.84 -3.47 -4.58
C GLN A 356 10.39 -3.45 -4.09
N LEU A 357 9.45 -3.99 -4.87
CA LEU A 357 8.05 -4.12 -4.44
C LEU A 357 7.90 -5.13 -3.30
N ALA A 358 8.61 -6.26 -3.34
CA ALA A 358 8.61 -7.25 -2.28
C ALA A 358 9.18 -6.67 -0.98
N GLU A 359 10.29 -5.94 -1.06
CA GLU A 359 10.86 -5.25 0.09
C GLU A 359 9.92 -4.15 0.60
N ALA A 360 9.37 -3.31 -0.28
CA ALA A 360 8.44 -2.25 0.12
C ALA A 360 7.17 -2.80 0.78
N ALA A 361 6.70 -3.99 0.40
CA ALA A 361 5.56 -4.66 1.01
C ALA A 361 5.77 -5.08 2.47
N THR A 362 7.02 -5.15 2.92
CA THR A 362 7.34 -5.46 4.32
C THR A 362 7.21 -4.25 5.25
N LEU A 363 7.02 -3.04 4.70
CA LEU A 363 6.83 -1.80 5.47
C LEU A 363 5.42 -1.65 6.02
N TRP A 364 4.44 -2.30 5.38
CA TRP A 364 3.03 -2.29 5.73
C TRP A 364 2.65 -3.53 6.52
#